data_AF-A0A352WPH0-F1
#
_entry.id   AF-A0A352WPH0-F1
#
_cell.length_a   1.000
_cell.length_b   1.000
_cell.length_c   1.000
_cell.angle_alpha   90.00
_cell.angle_beta   90.00
_cell.angle_gamma   90.00
#
_symmetry.space_group_name_H-M   'P 1'
#
loop_
_entity.id
_entity.type
_entity.pdbx_description
1 polymer ?
#
loop_
_entity_poly.entity_id
_entity_poly.type
_entity_poly.pdbx_seq_one_letter_code
_entity_poly.pdbx_strand_id
1 'polypeptide(L)'
;MVTDLSKTDSVVNEFVAELRDASVQQDPLRFRFNLQRLGSAMAIEVSKSMRYAASAVHTPLGNAPVNRLAEQPVLATILRAGLPMHQGVAEVFDRAEQA
;
A
#
# COMPACT_ATOMS: atom_id res chain seq x y z
N MET A 1 7.73 12.71 -10.81
CA MET A 1 8.82 11.73 -10.65
C MET A 1 8.18 10.36 -10.59
N VAL A 2 8.73 9.35 -11.28
CA VAL A 2 8.18 7.98 -11.32
C VAL A 2 9.03 7.10 -10.40
N THR A 3 8.38 6.39 -9.47
CA THR A 3 9.03 5.38 -8.63
C THR A 3 8.74 4.00 -9.22
N ASP A 4 9.80 3.28 -9.56
CA ASP A 4 9.72 1.94 -10.14
C ASP A 4 10.17 0.90 -9.12
N LEU A 5 9.20 0.16 -8.56
CA LEU A 5 9.43 -0.88 -7.56
C LEU A 5 10.21 -2.08 -8.10
N SER A 6 10.27 -2.27 -9.42
CA SER A 6 11.00 -3.39 -10.03
C SER A 6 12.52 -3.18 -10.09
N LYS A 7 12.99 -1.95 -9.83
CA LYS A 7 14.43 -1.62 -9.82
C LYS A 7 15.14 -2.01 -8.52
N THR A 8 14.40 -2.36 -7.48
CA THR A 8 14.94 -2.73 -6.17
C THR A 8 14.41 -4.10 -5.78
N ASP A 9 15.30 -5.00 -5.40
CA ASP A 9 14.91 -6.35 -4.98
C ASP A 9 14.03 -6.30 -3.72
N SER A 10 12.83 -6.85 -3.84
CA SER A 10 11.89 -7.00 -2.75
C SER A 10 10.90 -8.12 -3.04
N VAL A 11 10.09 -8.48 -2.04
CA VAL A 11 9.03 -9.50 -2.19
C VAL A 11 7.98 -9.09 -3.25
N VAL A 12 7.91 -7.81 -3.64
CA VAL A 12 7.05 -7.34 -4.74
C VAL A 12 7.38 -8.06 -6.06
N ASN A 13 8.66 -8.38 -6.29
CA ASN A 13 9.09 -9.09 -7.49
C ASN A 13 8.41 -10.47 -7.60
N GLU A 14 8.26 -11.17 -6.47
CA GLU A 14 7.58 -12.47 -6.41
C GLU A 14 6.09 -12.33 -6.73
N PHE A 15 5.41 -11.34 -6.12
CA PHE A 15 3.99 -11.11 -6.40
C PHE A 15 3.75 -10.78 -7.88
N VAL A 16 4.61 -9.96 -8.48
CA VAL A 16 4.53 -9.61 -9.90
C VAL A 16 4.84 -10.82 -10.78
N ALA A 17 5.79 -11.68 -10.40
CA ALA A 17 6.08 -12.91 -11.12
C ALA A 17 4.87 -13.86 -11.11
N GLU A 18 4.28 -14.13 -9.94
CA GLU A 18 3.08 -14.98 -9.82
C GLU A 18 1.87 -14.40 -10.55
N LEU A 19 1.71 -13.08 -10.60
CA LEU A 19 0.65 -12.42 -11.37
C LEU A 19 0.85 -12.52 -12.89
N ARG A 20 2.08 -12.72 -13.36
CA ARG A 20 2.43 -12.85 -14.79
C ARG A 20 2.51 -14.29 -15.27
N ASP A 21 2.76 -15.24 -14.36
CA ASP A 21 2.84 -16.65 -14.70
C ASP A 21 1.46 -17.21 -15.06
N ALA A 22 1.28 -17.62 -16.32
CA ALA A 22 0.02 -18.10 -16.86
C ALA A 22 -0.49 -19.39 -16.19
N SER A 23 0.40 -20.17 -15.55
CA SER A 23 0.04 -21.39 -14.82
C SER A 23 -0.41 -21.07 -13.39
N VAL A 24 0.28 -20.16 -12.70
CA VAL A 24 -0.01 -19.76 -11.31
C VAL A 24 -1.23 -18.85 -11.24
N GLN A 25 -1.39 -17.95 -12.21
CA GLN A 25 -2.53 -17.01 -12.29
C GLN A 25 -3.90 -17.72 -12.35
N GLN A 26 -3.95 -19.01 -12.73
CA GLN A 26 -5.18 -19.79 -12.76
C GLN A 26 -5.81 -19.98 -11.37
N ASP A 27 -5.05 -19.80 -10.28
CA ASP A 27 -5.54 -19.76 -8.91
C ASP A 27 -6.16 -18.38 -8.60
N PRO A 28 -7.51 -18.26 -8.56
CA PRO A 28 -8.16 -16.96 -8.45
C PRO A 28 -7.97 -16.31 -7.09
N LEU A 29 -7.78 -17.11 -6.03
CA LEU A 29 -7.53 -16.57 -4.68
C LEU A 29 -6.13 -15.99 -4.63
N ARG A 30 -5.14 -16.72 -5.13
CA ARG A 30 -3.74 -16.25 -5.18
C ARG A 30 -3.61 -14.97 -6.01
N PHE A 31 -4.25 -14.91 -7.17
CA PHE A 31 -4.26 -13.71 -8.00
C PHE A 31 -4.82 -12.49 -7.23
N ARG A 32 -5.94 -12.65 -6.52
CA ARG A 32 -6.54 -11.57 -5.71
C ARG A 32 -5.65 -11.16 -4.55
N PHE A 33 -5.08 -12.12 -3.81
CA PHE A 33 -4.20 -11.83 -2.68
C PHE A 33 -2.91 -11.15 -3.11
N ASN A 34 -2.33 -11.53 -4.25
CA ASN A 34 -1.13 -10.87 -4.76
C ASN A 34 -1.41 -9.44 -5.20
N LEU A 35 -2.56 -9.16 -5.82
CA LEU A 35 -2.99 -7.78 -6.10
C LEU A 35 -3.19 -6.96 -4.83
N GLN A 36 -3.77 -7.53 -3.78
CA GLN A 36 -3.93 -6.87 -2.49
C GLN A 36 -2.56 -6.55 -1.87
N ARG A 37 -1.66 -7.54 -1.79
CA ARG A 37 -0.29 -7.36 -1.27
C ARG A 37 0.50 -6.30 -2.04
N LEU A 38 0.34 -6.30 -3.37
CA LEU A 38 0.94 -5.29 -4.23
C LEU A 38 0.39 -3.89 -3.91
N GLY A 39 -0.93 -3.78 -3.70
CA GLY A 39 -1.57 -2.54 -3.25
C GLY A 39 -0.99 -2.02 -1.94
N SER A 40 -0.81 -2.89 -0.93
CA SER A 40 -0.20 -2.51 0.34
C SER A 40 1.26 -2.06 0.19
N ALA A 41 2.05 -2.77 -0.63
CA ALA A 41 3.44 -2.40 -0.89
C ALA A 41 3.54 -1.04 -1.60
N MET A 42 2.68 -0.80 -2.59
CA MET A 42 2.59 0.50 -3.28
C MET A 42 2.16 1.62 -2.33
N ALA A 43 1.20 1.36 -1.44
CA ALA A 43 0.74 2.34 -0.45
C ALA A 43 1.86 2.77 0.49
N ILE A 44 2.67 1.82 0.97
CA ILE A 44 3.85 2.10 1.78
C ILE A 44 4.85 2.97 1.00
N GLU A 45 5.12 2.66 -0.27
CA GLU A 45 6.06 3.44 -1.07
C GLU A 45 5.57 4.87 -1.31
N VAL A 46 4.28 5.02 -1.62
CA VAL A 46 3.64 6.34 -1.78
C VAL A 46 3.73 7.13 -0.47
N SER A 47 3.50 6.49 0.67
CA SER A 47 3.52 7.17 1.99
C SER A 47 4.83 7.91 2.25
N LYS A 48 5.98 7.40 1.78
CA LYS A 48 7.30 8.01 1.96
C LYS A 48 7.44 9.38 1.28
N SER A 49 6.63 9.65 0.26
CA SER A 49 6.63 10.91 -0.49
C SER A 49 5.61 11.94 0.02
N MET A 50 4.79 11.56 1.01
CA MET A 50 3.74 12.41 1.56
C MET A 50 4.28 13.43 2.57
N ARG A 51 3.44 14.42 2.91
CA ARG A 51 3.77 15.44 3.91
C ARG A 51 3.56 14.89 5.32
N TYR A 52 4.54 15.15 6.19
CA TYR A 52 4.47 14.82 7.60
C TYR A 52 4.61 16.09 8.46
N ALA A 53 3.93 16.10 9.60
CA ALA A 53 4.02 17.14 10.61
C ALA A 53 4.55 16.57 11.92
N ALA A 54 5.40 17.34 12.59
CA ALA A 54 5.91 16.98 13.91
C ALA A 54 4.76 17.01 14.94
N SER A 55 4.70 15.98 15.77
CA SER A 55 3.72 15.85 16.86
C SER A 55 4.38 15.16 18.06
N ALA A 56 3.74 15.24 19.22
CA ALA A 56 4.14 14.45 20.39
C ALA A 56 3.02 13.47 20.75
N VAL A 57 3.40 12.24 21.10
CA VAL A 57 2.46 11.21 21.57
C VAL A 57 2.74 10.92 23.02
N HIS A 58 1.68 10.88 23.82
CA HIS A 58 1.78 10.45 25.19
C HIS A 58 1.87 8.92 25.24
N THR A 59 2.99 8.41 25.72
CA THR A 59 3.22 6.99 25.96
C THR A 59 3.24 6.74 27.48
N PRO A 60 3.07 5.48 27.93
CA PRO A 60 3.17 5.16 29.36
C PRO A 60 4.51 5.56 30.01
N LEU A 61 5.57 5.77 29.22
CA LEU A 61 6.90 6.17 29.70
C LEU A 61 7.19 7.67 29.52
N GLY A 62 6.23 8.45 29.03
CA GLY A 62 6.36 9.90 28.80
C GLY A 62 6.00 10.33 27.37
N ASN A 63 6.29 11.58 27.05
CA ASN A 63 5.99 12.15 25.73
C ASN A 63 7.10 11.82 24.72
N ALA A 64 6.73 11.21 23.59
CA ALA A 64 7.64 10.86 22.52
C ALA A 64 7.37 11.70 21.25
N PRO A 65 8.40 12.34 20.66
CA PRO A 65 8.23 13.06 19.40
C PRO A 65 8.05 12.06 18.24
N VAL A 66 7.10 12.33 17.34
CA VAL A 66 6.87 11.54 16.14
C VAL A 66 6.34 12.41 15.00
N ASN A 67 6.73 12.08 13.78
CA ASN A 67 6.20 12.68 12.57
C ASN A 67 4.96 11.89 12.12
N ARG A 68 3.81 12.57 11.98
CA ARG A 68 2.56 11.97 11.51
C ARG A 68 2.21 12.48 10.12
N LEU A 69 1.54 11.66 9.32
CA LEU A 69 0.96 12.09 8.05
C LEU A 69 0.10 13.34 8.31
N ALA A 70 0.38 14.41 7.57
CA ALA A 70 -0.32 15.68 7.73
C ALA A 70 -1.78 15.59 7.24
N GLU A 71 -2.00 14.81 6.19
CA GLU A 71 -3.30 14.63 5.53
C GLU A 71 -3.43 13.18 5.05
N GLN A 72 -4.65 12.64 5.10
CA GLN A 72 -4.95 11.32 4.55
C GLN A 72 -5.29 11.43 3.05
N PRO A 73 -4.94 10.43 2.23
CA PRO A 73 -5.35 10.40 0.84
C PRO A 73 -6.85 10.06 0.72
N VAL A 74 -7.43 10.36 -0.43
CA VAL A 74 -8.74 9.82 -0.86
C VAL A 74 -8.46 8.68 -1.82
N LEU A 75 -9.05 7.51 -1.55
CA LEU A 75 -8.89 6.33 -2.39
C LEU A 75 -10.00 6.29 -3.43
N ALA A 76 -9.63 6.48 -4.70
CA ALA A 76 -10.54 6.36 -5.84
C ALA A 76 -10.16 5.12 -6.67
N THR A 77 -11.07 4.15 -6.77
CA THR A 77 -10.80 2.87 -7.42
C THR A 77 -11.47 2.78 -8.78
N ILE A 78 -10.68 2.48 -9.81
CA ILE A 78 -11.22 2.16 -11.13
C ILE A 78 -11.72 0.70 -11.12
N LEU A 79 -13.03 0.56 -11.14
CA LEU A 79 -13.69 -0.74 -11.15
C LEU A 79 -13.67 -1.40 -12.54
N ARG A 80 -13.68 -2.73 -12.63
CA ARG A 80 -13.72 -3.74 -11.53
C ARG A 80 -12.33 -4.21 -11.08
N ALA A 81 -11.32 -4.01 -11.93
CA ALA A 81 -10.00 -4.60 -11.76
C ALA A 81 -9.24 -4.08 -10.52
N GLY A 82 -9.50 -2.84 -10.09
CA GLY A 82 -8.83 -2.23 -8.95
C GLY A 82 -9.29 -2.70 -7.58
N LEU A 83 -10.40 -3.45 -7.47
CA LEU A 83 -11.01 -3.78 -6.18
C LEU A 83 -10.10 -4.55 -5.20
N PRO A 84 -9.33 -5.58 -5.61
CA PRO A 84 -8.41 -6.26 -4.70
C PRO A 84 -7.27 -5.36 -4.23
N MET A 85 -6.75 -4.51 -5.12
CA MET A 85 -5.66 -3.59 -4.81
C MET A 85 -6.11 -2.47 -3.86
N HIS A 86 -7.34 -1.97 -4.04
CA HIS A 86 -7.97 -0.99 -3.17
C HIS A 86 -7.96 -1.44 -1.71
N GLN A 87 -8.32 -2.69 -1.46
CA GLN A 87 -8.30 -3.24 -0.10
C GLN A 87 -6.90 -3.18 0.50
N GLY A 88 -5.86 -3.55 -0.27
CA GLY A 88 -4.48 -3.49 0.20
C GLY A 88 -4.01 -2.07 0.52
N VAL A 89 -4.44 -1.08 -0.25
CA VAL A 89 -4.14 0.34 -0.01
C VAL A 89 -4.91 0.86 1.22
N ALA A 90 -6.19 0.50 1.35
CA ALA A 90 -7.03 0.90 2.48
C ALA A 90 -6.53 0.30 3.81
N GLU A 91 -5.94 -0.90 3.79
CA GLU A 91 -5.31 -1.51 4.98
C GLU A 91 -4.07 -0.72 5.46
N VAL A 92 -3.34 -0.05 4.55
CA VAL A 92 -2.19 0.79 4.90
C VAL A 92 -2.62 2.20 5.31
N PHE A 93 -3.59 2.79 4.61
CA PHE A 93 -4.19 4.07 4.95
C PHE A 93 -5.56 3.84 5.59
N ASP A 94 -5.55 3.31 6.81
CA ASP A 94 -6.75 2.94 7.59
C ASP A 94 -7.77 4.09 7.78
N ARG A 95 -7.30 5.34 7.69
CA ARG A 95 -8.10 6.56 7.83
C ARG A 95 -8.39 7.27 6.51
N ALA A 96 -8.03 6.68 5.38
CA ALA A 96 -8.32 7.26 4.08
C ALA A 96 -9.82 7.21 3.77
N GLU A 97 -10.32 8.29 3.17
CA GLU A 97 -11.69 8.34 2.66
C GLU A 97 -11.81 7.48 1.39
N GLN A 98 -12.95 6.82 1.21
CA GLN A 98 -13.21 5.93 0.09
C GLN A 98 -14.21 6.60 -0.85
N ALA A 99 -13.84 6.81 -2.11
CA ALA A 99 -14.65 7.50 -3.14
C ALA A 99 -15.19 6.55 -4.22
#